data_AF-A0A7J5BAF9-F1
#
_entry.id   AF-A0A7J5BAF9-F1
#
_cell.length_a   1.000
_cell.length_b   1.000
_cell.length_c   1.000
_cell.angle_alpha   90.00
_cell.angle_beta   90.00
_cell.angle_gamma   90.00
#
_symmetry.space_group_name_H-M   'P 1'
#
loop_
_entity.id
_entity.type
_entity.pdbx_description
1 polymer ?
#
loop_
_entity_poly.entity_id
_entity_poly.type
_entity_poly.pdbx_seq_one_letter_code
_entity_poly.pdbx_strand_id
1 'polypeptide(L)' 'MLAVFLMMIPIVGFIYLLVLAFGGTESIAKKNYARATLLWMVILVVISIVIGVVMAIMGVTFFSYLDQSSTSVNY' A
#
# COMPACT_ATOMS: atom_id res chain seq x y z
N MET A 1 2.88 -16.06 18.44
CA MET A 1 2.67 -14.62 18.16
C MET A 1 1.29 -14.43 17.55
N LEU A 2 0.24 -14.34 18.37
CA LEU A 2 -1.15 -14.24 17.90
C LEU A 2 -1.43 -12.97 17.08
N ALA A 3 -0.66 -11.91 17.33
CA ALA A 3 -0.77 -10.63 16.64
C ALA A 3 -0.52 -10.72 15.11
N VAL A 4 0.30 -11.66 14.63
CA VAL A 4 0.52 -11.84 13.18
C VAL A 4 -0.74 -12.35 12.50
N PHE A 5 -1.45 -13.29 13.14
CA PHE A 5 -2.72 -13.81 12.62
C PHE A 5 -3.80 -12.72 12.57
N LEU A 6 -3.83 -11.81 13.56
CA LEU A 6 -4.72 -10.65 13.53
C LEU A 6 -4.37 -9.65 12.42
N MET A 7 -3.08 -9.43 12.15
CA MET A 7 -2.60 -8.58 11.06
C MET A 7 -2.88 -9.16 9.67
N MET A 8 -3.06 -10.49 9.53
CA MET A 8 -3.47 -11.11 8.26
C MET A 8 -4.91 -10.75 7.86
N ILE A 9 -5.74 -10.33 8.81
CA ILE A 9 -7.09 -9.83 8.53
C ILE A 9 -6.99 -8.30 8.37
N PRO A 10 -7.14 -7.72 7.17
CA PRO A 10 -6.75 -6.33 6.91
C PRO A 10 -7.43 -5.31 7.81
N ILE A 11 -8.75 -5.43 7.98
CA ILE A 11 -9.56 -4.48 8.78
C ILE A 11 -9.28 -4.65 10.27
N VAL A 12 -9.25 -5.90 10.75
CA VAL A 12 -9.05 -6.20 12.18
C VAL A 12 -7.64 -5.83 12.62
N GLY A 13 -6.62 -6.13 11.79
CA GLY A 13 -5.24 -5.73 12.02
C GLY A 13 -5.07 -4.22 12.11
N PHE A 14 -5.73 -3.47 11.23
CA PHE A 14 -5.71 -2.01 11.28
C PHE A 14 -6.33 -1.46 12.56
N ILE A 15 -7.54 -1.92 12.93
CA ILE A 15 -8.21 -1.51 14.19
C ILE A 15 -7.34 -1.86 15.40
N TYR A 16 -6.73 -3.04 15.41
CA TYR A 16 -5.82 -3.46 16.48
C TYR A 16 -4.63 -2.52 16.63
N LEU A 17 -4.01 -2.06 15.53
CA LEU A 17 -2.91 -1.09 15.57
C LEU A 17 -3.37 0.27 16.11
N LEU A 18 -4.58 0.73 15.75
CA LEU A 18 -5.13 1.98 16.30
C LEU A 18 -5.36 1.87 17.80
N VAL A 19 -5.99 0.79 18.26
CA VAL A 19 -6.20 0.52 19.69
C VAL A 19 -4.86 0.49 20.41
N LEU A 20 -3.86 -0.21 19.86
CA LEU A 20 -2.53 -0.32 20.46
C LEU A 20 -1.78 1.02 20.47
N ALA A 21 -1.91 1.84 19.44
CA ALA A 21 -1.23 3.14 19.33
C ALA A 21 -1.80 4.20 20.31
N PHE A 22 -3.12 4.16 20.55
CA PHE A 22 -3.82 5.19 21.31
C PHE A 22 -4.09 4.85 22.79
N GLY A 23 -3.97 3.60 23.23
CA GLY A 23 -4.12 3.32 24.67
C GLY A 23 -4.42 1.89 25.09
N GLY A 24 -4.53 0.93 24.18
CA GLY A 24 -4.88 -0.45 24.49
C GLY A 24 -3.78 -1.27 25.19
N THR A 25 -2.71 -0.64 25.66
CA THR A 25 -1.62 -1.32 26.39
C THR A 25 -0.82 -0.38 27.28
N GLU A 26 -0.43 -0.89 28.45
CA GLU A 26 0.49 -0.25 29.40
C GLU A 26 1.94 -0.19 28.87
N SER A 27 2.31 -1.08 27.95
CA SER A 27 3.69 -1.20 27.48
C SER A 27 4.04 -0.17 26.40
N ILE A 28 4.99 0.71 26.73
CA ILE A 28 5.50 1.75 25.81
C ILE A 28 6.04 1.16 24.51
N ALA A 29 6.73 0.01 24.57
CA ALA A 29 7.32 -0.65 23.40
C ALA A 29 6.25 -1.08 22.37
N LYS A 30 5.11 -1.58 22.85
CA LYS A 30 4.00 -2.01 21.98
C LYS A 30 3.31 -0.81 21.32
N LYS A 31 3.16 0.30 22.04
CA LYS A 31 2.64 1.57 21.48
C LYS A 31 3.58 2.10 20.39
N ASN A 32 4.89 2.07 20.63
CA ASN A 32 5.88 2.51 19.63
C ASN A 32 5.86 1.64 18.38
N TYR A 33 5.76 0.32 18.54
CA TYR A 33 5.60 -0.61 17.42
C TYR A 33 4.35 -0.28 16.58
N ALA A 34 3.20 -0.04 17.23
CA ALA A 34 1.97 0.29 16.52
C ALA A 34 2.10 1.59 15.71
N ARG A 35 2.69 2.64 16.32
CA ARG A 35 2.93 3.92 15.64
C ARG A 35 3.90 3.80 14.48
N ALA A 36 5.00 3.07 14.65
CA ALA A 36 5.95 2.79 13.58
C ALA A 36 5.29 2.04 12.41
N THR A 37 4.43 1.05 12.72
CA THR A 37 3.70 0.28 11.70
C THR A 37 2.71 1.17 10.93
N LEU A 38 1.96 2.02 11.61
CA LEU A 38 1.05 2.98 10.96
C LEU A 38 1.82 3.94 10.05
N LEU A 39 2.99 4.42 10.48
CA LEU A 39 3.83 5.30 9.68
C LEU A 39 4.37 4.58 8.43
N TRP A 40 4.78 3.31 8.56
CA TRP A 40 5.13 2.45 7.42
C TRP A 40 3.97 2.28 6.43
N MET A 41 2.74 2.09 6.91
CA MET A 41 1.56 2.00 6.05
C MET A 41 1.36 3.30 5.24
N VAL A 42 1.50 4.46 5.87
CA VAL A 42 1.40 5.76 5.18
C VAL A 42 2.49 5.91 4.12
N ILE A 43 3.74 5.55 4.44
CA ILE A 43 4.85 5.57 3.47
C ILE A 43 4.52 4.69 2.25
N LEU A 44 4.04 3.46 2.47
CA LEU A 44 3.69 2.54 1.39
C LEU A 44 2.56 3.07 0.51
N VAL A 45 1.56 3.74 1.10
CA VAL A 45 0.48 4.39 0.34
C VAL A 45 1.03 5.51 -0.55
N VAL A 46 1.92 6.35 -0.03
CA VAL A 46 2.53 7.42 -0.84
C VAL A 46 3.37 6.83 -1.97
N ILE A 47 4.19 5.82 -1.68
CA ILE A 47 5.01 5.13 -2.68
C ILE A 47 4.14 4.47 -3.75
N SER A 48 3.05 3.79 -3.36
CA SER A 48 2.17 3.12 -4.32
C SER A 48 1.44 4.11 -5.23
N ILE A 49 1.08 5.30 -4.73
CA ILE A 49 0.52 6.37 -5.56
C ILE A 49 1.56 6.83 -6.58
N VAL A 50 2.79 7.12 -6.16
CA VAL A 50 3.86 7.57 -7.06
C VAL A 50 4.13 6.52 -8.15
N ILE A 51 4.30 5.26 -7.76
CA ILE A 51 4.51 4.15 -8.69
C ILE A 51 3.28 3.98 -9.60
N GLY A 52 2.07 4.08 -9.05
CA GLY A 52 0.82 3.96 -9.81
C GLY A 52 0.69 5.03 -10.90
N VAL A 53 1.06 6.27 -10.60
CA VAL A 53 1.08 7.37 -11.59
C VAL A 53 2.11 7.11 -12.69
N VAL A 54 3.33 6.72 -12.31
CA VAL A 54 4.39 6.40 -13.29
C VAL A 54 3.95 5.23 -14.20
N MET A 55 3.42 4.16 -13.60
CA MET A 55 2.92 2.99 -14.32
C MET A 55 1.74 3.33 -15.23
N ALA A 56 0.83 4.22 -14.82
CA ALA A 56 -0.29 4.65 -15.65
C ALA A 56 0.19 5.42 -16.89
N ILE A 57 1.13 6.35 -16.73
CA ILE A 57 1.72 7.10 -17.86
C ILE A 57 2.41 6.13 -18.82
N MET A 58 3.24 5.22 -18.30
CA MET A 58 3.93 4.21 -19.10
C MET A 58 2.94 3.25 -19.80
N GLY A 59 1.84 2.89 -19.14
CA GLY A 59 0.80 2.06 -19.73
C GLY A 59 0.12 2.75 -20.90
N VAL A 60 -0.29 4.02 -20.74
CA VAL A 60 -0.95 4.79 -21.81
C VAL A 60 -0.03 4.93 -23.02
N THR A 61 1.25 5.25 -22.82
CA THR A 61 2.20 5.36 -23.93
C THR A 61 2.42 4.02 -24.61
N PHE A 62 2.61 2.94 -23.84
CA PHE A 62 2.76 1.58 -24.37
C PHE A 62 1.56 1.14 -25.21
N PHE A 63 0.34 1.31 -24.72
CA PHE A 63 -0.88 0.98 -25.47
C PHE A 63 -1.02 1.80 -26.76
N SER A 64 -0.62 3.08 -26.72
CA SER A 64 -0.64 3.94 -27.92
C SER A 64 0.34 3.43 -29.00
N TYR A 65 1.52 2.94 -28.61
CA TYR A 65 2.47 2.34 -29.56
C TYR A 65 1.94 1.04 -30.18
N LEU A 66 1.21 0.22 -29.41
CA LEU A 66 0.59 -1.01 -29.93
C LEU A 66 -0.50 -0.70 -30.97
N ASP A 67 -1.34 0.31 -30.71
CA ASP A 67 -2.39 0.73 -31.63
C ASP A 67 -1.80 1.27 -32.96
N GLN A 68 -0.71 2.04 -32.87
CA GLN A 68 0.00 2.54 -34.04
C GLN A 68 0.62 1.41 -34.88
N SER A 69 1.19 0.38 -34.25
CA SER A 69 1.74 -0.77 -34.98
C SER A 69 0.67 -1.58 -35.72
N SER A 70 -0.56 -1.60 -35.20
CA SER A 70 -1.70 -2.30 -35.80
C SER A 70 -2.20 -1.61 -37.06
N THR A 71 -2.16 -0.28 -37.11
CA THR A 71 -2.61 0.52 -38.27
C THR A 71 -1.59 0.53 -39.41
N SER A 72 -0.29 0.39 -39.14
CA SER A 72 0.75 0.34 -40.18
C SER A 72 0.82 -0.97 -40.98
N VAL A 73 0.16 -2.05 -40.54
CA VAL A 73 0.17 -3.37 -41.22
C VAL A 73 -1.01 -3.53 -42.19
N ASN A 74 -2.01 -2.64 -42.12
CA ASN A 74 -3.24 -2.73 -42.91
C ASN A 74 -3.23 -1.87 -44.21
N TYR A 75 -2.06 -1.35 -44.60
CA TYR A 75 -1.81 -0.73 -45.91
C TYR A 75 -0.66 -1.44 -46.62
#